data_AF-A0A2V9WJT2-F1
#
_entry.id   AF-A0A2V9WJT2-F1
#
_cell.length_a   1.000
_cell.length_b   1.000
_cell.length_c   1.000
_cell.angle_alpha   90.00
_cell.angle_beta   90.00
_cell.angle_gamma   90.00
#
_symmetry.space_group_name_H-M   'P 1'
#
loop_
_entity.id
_entity.type
_entity.pdbx_description
1 polymer ?
#
loop_
_entity_poly.entity_id
_entity_poly.type
_entity_poly.pdbx_seq_one_letter_code
_entity_poly.pdbx_strand_id
1 'polypeptide(L)'
;PGLAPGNEVRFPSLQDGANFRIPQSTKFNRFQIRDTLSWVTGNHTLRLGGEWQHLNTYALFDLFGSGSIFTTEDFATRDRNGDGLVNDLDIPIAVAIKSAAPSRPPIVPFYPNSYFGAYVQDDWKVRSNLTLNLGLRWEFDDVVGDASNLRPCASLSSPDNTCDFIENILGTHEGRDFKQFAPRGGFAWDPFKRGQTVIRGGYGIYYDRVVTEVPLLEALLNGRILPLAAFSGSTLDSSGNLAPDPTTGQIVSLANPFGGGSATFGIGINHINHTAKHPYTQQFTLGLQQQIAQNWVVSADGIHDFGQRFILGRLLRSTTSTSPFISCPNGFDPCEVVDPRSGDSVASCFTSSPGASCQQVTDIESAAKSWYDALLVSLQKRPTGGPNLRWGFNVNYTLSKTINYSNDDQIPFNGAEDAVNLIFRSNNLQLEKGYSPTDERHRFVLFGAFEVPWKLTISPIWTYSSHVPMDSLVPALNARLPILRRNALGREISSGAELNTAIDLWNSLPVCSGANQVPCHSGAILAHVDPNLRFGDDFNSLDLRLTKSWTFHEQNKLQFIAEVFNLFNITNIRGFNNNNYSGFLNDITSPEFNKPLSTAGKFFGSGGSRAFQFALRYAF
;
A
#
# COMPACT_ATOMS: atom_id res chain seq x y z
N PRO A 1 -18.87 54.47 7.66
CA PRO A 1 -20.02 53.83 8.33
C PRO A 1 -19.55 52.53 9.01
N GLY A 2 -19.61 52.50 10.34
CA GLY A 2 -19.16 51.35 11.12
C GLY A 2 -20.03 50.13 10.84
N LEU A 3 -19.37 48.99 10.58
CA LEU A 3 -20.02 47.69 10.47
C LEU A 3 -20.65 47.37 11.84
N ALA A 4 -21.98 47.32 11.89
CA ALA A 4 -22.66 46.72 13.03
C ALA A 4 -22.32 45.21 13.04
N PRO A 5 -21.95 44.62 14.18
CA PRO A 5 -21.67 43.19 14.25
C PRO A 5 -22.99 42.44 14.00
N GLY A 6 -23.15 41.92 12.79
CA GLY A 6 -24.16 40.92 12.48
C GLY A 6 -23.79 39.58 13.11
N ASN A 7 -24.79 38.71 13.29
CA ASN A 7 -24.56 37.37 13.79
C ASN A 7 -23.76 36.57 12.75
N GLU A 8 -22.57 36.11 13.13
CA GLU A 8 -21.72 35.24 12.31
C GLU A 8 -22.26 33.80 12.38
N VAL A 9 -22.72 33.25 11.26
CA VAL A 9 -23.16 31.86 11.16
C VAL A 9 -22.05 31.05 10.49
N ARG A 10 -21.28 30.31 11.29
CA ARG A 10 -20.27 29.37 10.80
C ARG A 10 -20.92 28.04 10.48
N PHE A 11 -20.85 27.59 9.23
CA PHE A 11 -21.19 26.23 8.84
C PHE A 11 -19.90 25.41 8.68
N PRO A 12 -19.57 24.47 9.60
CA PRO A 12 -18.55 23.50 9.29
C PRO A 12 -19.02 22.63 8.12
N SER A 13 -18.08 22.16 7.30
CA SER A 13 -18.39 21.13 6.32
C SER A 13 -19.04 19.93 7.02
N LEU A 14 -20.19 19.50 6.53
CA LEU A 14 -20.93 18.37 7.09
C LEU A 14 -20.77 17.19 6.14
N GLN A 15 -20.26 16.07 6.65
CA GLN A 15 -20.19 14.82 5.91
C GLN A 15 -21.01 13.77 6.65
N ASP A 16 -22.00 13.20 5.95
CA ASP A 16 -22.79 12.07 6.43
C ASP A 16 -22.73 10.94 5.41
N GLY A 17 -22.72 9.70 5.89
CA GLY A 17 -22.58 8.49 5.09
C GLY A 17 -21.18 7.88 5.08
N ALA A 18 -21.05 6.76 4.38
CA ALA A 18 -19.85 5.93 4.38
C ALA A 18 -18.85 6.36 3.28
N ASN A 19 -17.62 5.83 3.36
CA ASN A 19 -16.61 6.03 2.32
C ASN A 19 -17.14 5.59 0.94
N PHE A 20 -16.59 6.17 -0.12
CA PHE A 20 -16.84 5.78 -1.49
C PHE A 20 -16.67 4.26 -1.65
N ARG A 21 -17.73 3.58 -2.12
CA ARG A 21 -17.80 2.13 -2.35
C ARG A 21 -17.84 1.23 -1.13
N ILE A 22 -18.34 1.65 0.02
CA ILE A 22 -18.71 0.70 1.07
C ILE A 22 -20.21 0.75 1.35
N PRO A 23 -20.85 -0.39 1.67
CA PRO A 23 -20.28 -1.72 1.88
C PRO A 23 -19.96 -2.44 0.56
N GLN A 24 -18.83 -3.14 0.52
CA GLN A 24 -18.60 -4.14 -0.51
C GLN A 24 -18.85 -5.52 0.06
N SER A 25 -19.30 -6.44 -0.79
CA SER A 25 -19.37 -7.85 -0.43
C SER A 25 -18.92 -8.71 -1.59
N THR A 26 -17.86 -9.48 -1.37
CA THR A 26 -17.38 -10.48 -2.31
C THR A 26 -17.68 -11.87 -1.75
N LYS A 27 -18.40 -12.68 -2.51
CA LYS A 27 -18.73 -14.07 -2.15
C LYS A 27 -18.00 -15.00 -3.11
N PHE A 28 -17.19 -15.89 -2.55
CA PHE A 28 -16.45 -16.91 -3.29
C PHE A 28 -17.08 -18.28 -3.08
N ASN A 29 -17.46 -18.95 -4.16
CA ASN A 29 -17.71 -20.38 -4.16
C ASN A 29 -16.48 -21.09 -4.73
N ARG A 30 -15.79 -21.87 -3.91
CA ARG A 30 -14.55 -22.57 -4.30
C ARG A 30 -14.78 -24.07 -4.35
N PHE A 31 -14.49 -24.67 -5.50
CA PHE A 31 -14.28 -26.10 -5.64
C PHE A 31 -12.78 -26.35 -5.70
N GLN A 32 -12.29 -27.31 -4.91
CA GLN A 32 -10.87 -27.63 -4.86
C GLN A 32 -10.67 -29.14 -4.79
N ILE A 33 -9.76 -29.62 -5.63
CA ILE A 33 -9.22 -30.97 -5.55
C ILE A 33 -7.70 -30.83 -5.43
N ARG A 34 -7.11 -31.51 -4.44
CA ARG A 34 -5.67 -31.56 -4.25
C ARG A 34 -5.30 -32.98 -3.85
N ASP A 35 -4.22 -33.49 -4.43
CA ASP A 35 -3.66 -34.78 -4.05
C ASP A 35 -2.14 -34.69 -3.93
N THR A 36 -1.55 -35.59 -3.15
CA THR A 36 -0.10 -35.68 -2.97
C THR A 36 0.32 -37.12 -2.73
N LEU A 37 1.18 -37.62 -3.61
CA LEU A 37 1.85 -38.89 -3.47
C LEU A 37 3.24 -38.66 -2.88
N SER A 38 3.56 -39.39 -1.81
CA SER A 38 4.92 -39.45 -1.26
C SER A 38 5.48 -40.86 -1.42
N TRP A 39 6.66 -40.96 -2.01
CA TRP A 39 7.36 -42.23 -2.22
C TRP A 39 8.79 -42.14 -1.71
N VAL A 40 9.11 -42.95 -0.71
CA VAL A 40 10.46 -43.10 -0.18
C VAL A 40 11.10 -44.32 -0.85
N THR A 41 12.20 -44.10 -1.56
CA THR A 41 12.95 -45.17 -2.23
C THR A 41 14.45 -44.91 -2.13
N GLY A 42 15.18 -45.83 -1.49
CA GLY A 42 16.61 -45.67 -1.22
C GLY A 42 16.93 -44.35 -0.49
N ASN A 43 17.76 -43.52 -1.12
CA ASN A 43 18.18 -42.22 -0.59
C ASN A 43 17.29 -41.04 -1.04
N HIS A 44 16.19 -41.33 -1.74
CA HIS A 44 15.28 -40.35 -2.30
C HIS A 44 13.95 -40.37 -1.55
N THR A 45 13.40 -39.19 -1.31
CA THR A 45 12.00 -39.01 -0.89
C THR A 45 11.33 -38.13 -1.93
N LEU A 46 10.65 -38.79 -2.86
CA LEU A 46 9.93 -38.15 -3.95
C LEU A 46 8.55 -37.73 -3.46
N ARG A 47 8.14 -36.51 -3.81
CA ARG A 47 6.78 -36.01 -3.64
C ARG A 47 6.28 -35.51 -4.98
N LEU A 48 5.13 -36.01 -5.40
CA LEU A 48 4.43 -35.57 -6.59
C LEU A 48 3.03 -35.13 -6.16
N GLY A 49 2.54 -34.04 -6.71
CA GLY A 49 1.20 -33.60 -6.38
C GLY A 49 0.66 -32.62 -7.39
N GLY A 50 -0.65 -32.44 -7.31
CA GLY A 50 -1.37 -31.51 -8.14
C GLY A 50 -2.55 -30.93 -7.40
N GLU A 51 -2.98 -29.76 -7.85
CA GLU A 51 -4.27 -29.22 -7.46
C GLU A 51 -4.97 -28.56 -8.61
N TRP A 52 -6.28 -28.57 -8.51
CA TRP A 52 -7.17 -27.76 -9.32
C TRP A 52 -8.10 -27.01 -8.37
N GLN A 53 -8.25 -25.72 -8.64
CA GLN A 53 -9.26 -24.89 -8.00
C GLN A 53 -10.12 -24.23 -9.06
N HIS A 54 -11.42 -24.18 -8.81
CA HIS A 54 -12.35 -23.38 -9.58
C HIS A 54 -13.14 -22.48 -8.64
N LEU A 55 -13.11 -21.19 -8.94
CA LEU A 55 -13.71 -20.12 -8.16
C LEU A 55 -14.84 -19.51 -8.99
N ASN A 56 -16.00 -19.39 -8.37
CA ASN A 56 -17.11 -18.57 -8.87
C ASN A 56 -17.31 -17.41 -7.91
N THR A 57 -17.05 -16.21 -8.40
CA THR A 57 -17.06 -14.99 -7.58
C THR A 57 -18.29 -14.16 -7.90
N TYR A 58 -19.00 -13.75 -6.87
CA TYR A 58 -20.02 -12.71 -6.92
C TYR A 58 -19.47 -11.49 -6.18
N ALA A 59 -19.55 -10.30 -6.78
CA ALA A 59 -19.17 -9.07 -6.13
C ALA A 59 -20.33 -8.06 -6.13
N LEU A 60 -20.59 -7.49 -4.97
CA LEU A 60 -21.45 -6.35 -4.77
C LEU A 60 -20.57 -5.17 -4.42
N PHE A 61 -20.62 -4.13 -5.24
CA PHE A 61 -19.98 -2.85 -4.97
C PHE A 61 -21.08 -1.89 -4.54
N ASP A 62 -21.59 -2.02 -3.31
CA ASP A 62 -22.63 -1.11 -2.84
C ASP A 62 -22.01 0.25 -2.58
N LEU A 63 -22.38 1.20 -3.42
CA LEU A 63 -21.90 2.56 -3.36
C LEU A 63 -22.83 3.32 -2.42
N PHE A 64 -22.50 3.43 -1.13
CA PHE A 64 -23.26 4.36 -0.30
C PHE A 64 -23.04 5.80 -0.79
N GLY A 65 -24.17 6.51 -0.91
CA GLY A 65 -24.21 7.93 -1.14
C GLY A 65 -23.85 8.68 0.14
N SER A 66 -22.63 9.19 0.21
CA SER A 66 -22.26 10.17 1.23
C SER A 66 -22.80 11.54 0.81
N GLY A 67 -23.71 12.14 1.56
CA GLY A 67 -24.03 13.55 1.37
C GLY A 67 -22.95 14.41 2.02
N SER A 68 -22.43 15.42 1.34
CA SER A 68 -21.47 16.32 1.95
C SER A 68 -21.72 17.78 1.56
N ILE A 69 -21.78 18.65 2.56
CA ILE A 69 -21.81 20.09 2.35
C ILE A 69 -20.37 20.55 2.59
N PHE A 70 -19.72 21.10 1.57
CA PHE A 70 -18.37 21.63 1.67
C PHE A 70 -18.39 23.15 1.49
N THR A 71 -17.82 23.85 2.46
CA THR A 71 -17.44 25.26 2.30
C THR A 71 -16.01 25.28 1.76
N THR A 72 -15.77 25.89 0.60
CA THR A 72 -14.41 25.96 0.04
C THR A 72 -13.58 27.04 0.71
N GLU A 73 -14.23 27.99 1.38
CA GLU A 73 -13.60 29.06 2.14
C GLU A 73 -14.41 29.33 3.41
N ASP A 74 -13.72 29.62 4.51
CA ASP A 74 -14.35 30.07 5.76
C ASP A 74 -14.44 31.60 5.84
N PHE A 75 -13.72 32.30 4.96
CA PHE A 75 -13.68 33.76 4.89
C PHE A 75 -13.58 34.22 3.43
N ALA A 76 -14.46 35.13 3.02
CA ALA A 76 -14.33 35.78 1.73
C ALA A 76 -13.12 36.72 1.71
N THR A 77 -12.32 36.63 0.66
CA THR A 77 -11.16 37.50 0.43
C THR A 77 -11.41 38.60 -0.60
N ARG A 78 -12.58 38.54 -1.26
CA ARG A 78 -13.00 39.44 -2.34
C ARG A 78 -14.52 39.43 -2.47
N ASP A 79 -15.07 40.55 -2.95
CA ASP A 79 -16.44 40.69 -3.42
C ASP A 79 -16.63 39.85 -4.69
N ARG A 80 -17.32 38.73 -4.57
CA ARG A 80 -17.55 37.74 -5.64
C ARG A 80 -18.96 37.82 -6.23
N ASN A 81 -19.89 38.44 -5.51
CA ASN A 81 -21.27 38.61 -5.94
C ASN A 81 -21.51 39.99 -6.61
N GLY A 82 -20.54 40.90 -6.54
CA GLY A 82 -20.55 42.23 -7.14
C GLY A 82 -21.37 43.27 -6.37
N ASP A 83 -21.66 43.05 -5.08
CA ASP A 83 -22.48 43.93 -4.25
C ASP A 83 -21.70 45.09 -3.59
N GLY A 84 -20.39 45.13 -3.78
CA GLY A 84 -19.48 46.16 -3.26
C GLY A 84 -19.03 45.94 -1.82
N LEU A 85 -19.40 44.82 -1.20
CA LEU A 85 -19.00 44.42 0.15
C LEU A 85 -18.22 43.10 0.09
N VAL A 86 -17.33 42.87 1.05
CA VAL A 86 -16.69 41.56 1.25
C VAL A 86 -17.30 40.97 2.52
N ASN A 87 -18.15 39.96 2.37
CA ASN A 87 -18.92 39.35 3.46
C ASN A 87 -19.13 37.84 3.25
N ASP A 88 -19.97 37.23 4.08
CA ASP A 88 -20.28 35.79 4.03
C ASP A 88 -21.08 35.37 2.78
N LEU A 89 -21.73 36.30 2.08
CA LEU A 89 -22.41 36.07 0.80
C LEU A 89 -21.43 35.89 -0.38
N ASP A 90 -20.15 36.18 -0.18
CA ASP A 90 -19.07 35.98 -1.17
C ASP A 90 -18.34 34.64 -1.01
N ILE A 91 -18.71 33.85 0.00
CA ILE A 91 -18.14 32.52 0.24
C ILE A 91 -18.76 31.54 -0.77
N PRO A 92 -17.94 30.80 -1.57
CA PRO A 92 -18.47 29.77 -2.44
C PRO A 92 -19.02 28.61 -1.60
N ILE A 93 -20.29 28.26 -1.83
CA ILE A 93 -20.96 27.13 -1.19
C ILE A 93 -20.97 25.98 -2.19
N ALA A 94 -20.20 24.93 -1.92
CA ALA A 94 -20.26 23.70 -2.70
C ALA A 94 -21.13 22.69 -1.96
N VAL A 95 -22.37 22.47 -2.41
CA VAL A 95 -23.15 21.35 -1.88
C VAL A 95 -22.91 20.11 -2.73
N ALA A 96 -21.99 19.28 -2.27
CA ALA A 96 -21.81 17.96 -2.84
C ALA A 96 -22.89 17.01 -2.30
N ILE A 97 -24.08 16.98 -2.90
CA ILE A 97 -24.94 15.80 -2.72
C ILE A 97 -24.30 14.66 -3.53
N LYS A 98 -23.28 14.01 -2.96
CA LYS A 98 -22.76 12.73 -3.47
C LYS A 98 -23.78 11.62 -3.17
N SER A 99 -24.89 11.68 -3.88
CA SER A 99 -25.83 10.56 -3.97
C SER A 99 -25.32 9.61 -5.03
N ALA A 100 -24.53 8.64 -4.58
CA ALA A 100 -23.92 7.61 -5.42
C ALA A 100 -24.74 6.32 -5.45
N ALA A 101 -26.03 6.34 -5.10
CA ALA A 101 -26.86 5.15 -5.17
C ALA A 101 -27.46 5.04 -6.58
N PRO A 102 -26.86 4.27 -7.50
CA PRO A 102 -27.64 3.82 -8.65
C PRO A 102 -28.90 3.13 -8.12
N SER A 103 -30.01 3.26 -8.86
CA SER A 103 -31.29 2.62 -8.49
C SER A 103 -31.17 1.12 -8.20
N ARG A 104 -30.07 0.49 -8.65
CA ARG A 104 -29.59 -0.82 -8.25
C ARG A 104 -28.08 -0.76 -8.01
N PRO A 105 -27.56 -1.34 -6.91
CA PRO A 105 -26.13 -1.43 -6.68
C PRO A 105 -25.41 -2.08 -7.87
N PRO A 106 -24.24 -1.58 -8.30
CA PRO A 106 -23.42 -2.25 -9.29
C PRO A 106 -22.97 -3.60 -8.74
N ILE A 107 -23.17 -4.65 -9.55
CA ILE A 107 -22.80 -6.01 -9.21
C ILE A 107 -21.98 -6.61 -10.33
N VAL A 108 -21.04 -7.46 -9.96
CA VAL A 108 -20.47 -8.47 -10.85
C VAL A 108 -21.12 -9.80 -10.45
N PRO A 109 -22.18 -10.23 -11.16
CA PRO A 109 -23.00 -11.35 -10.73
C PRO A 109 -22.25 -12.68 -10.77
N PHE A 110 -21.26 -12.78 -11.66
CA PHE A 110 -20.48 -13.98 -11.89
C PHE A 110 -19.13 -13.63 -12.52
N TYR A 111 -18.04 -14.02 -11.85
CA TYR A 111 -16.67 -13.96 -12.37
C TYR A 111 -15.97 -15.30 -12.10
N PRO A 112 -15.81 -16.16 -13.12
CA PRO A 112 -15.16 -17.45 -12.97
C PRO A 112 -13.64 -17.30 -13.01
N ASN A 113 -12.95 -18.14 -12.25
CA ASN A 113 -11.50 -18.24 -12.29
C ASN A 113 -11.06 -19.68 -12.04
N SER A 114 -10.10 -20.16 -12.81
CA SER A 114 -9.55 -21.51 -12.67
C SER A 114 -8.04 -21.46 -12.43
N TYR A 115 -7.61 -22.20 -11.42
CA TYR A 115 -6.22 -22.36 -11.06
C TYR A 115 -5.82 -23.83 -11.14
N PHE A 116 -4.64 -24.09 -11.68
CA PHE A 116 -4.03 -25.40 -11.77
C PHE A 116 -2.61 -25.32 -11.24
N GLY A 117 -2.23 -26.31 -10.43
CA GLY A 117 -0.87 -26.46 -9.95
C GLY A 117 -0.42 -27.91 -10.07
N ALA A 118 0.81 -28.14 -10.50
CA ALA A 118 1.44 -29.45 -10.49
C ALA A 118 2.87 -29.32 -9.99
N TYR A 119 3.37 -30.30 -9.25
CA TYR A 119 4.75 -30.28 -8.78
C TYR A 119 5.35 -31.67 -8.65
N VAL A 120 6.68 -31.67 -8.74
CA VAL A 120 7.56 -32.78 -8.38
C VAL A 120 8.66 -32.24 -7.48
N GLN A 121 8.96 -32.95 -6.40
CA GLN A 121 10.03 -32.64 -5.47
C GLN A 121 10.78 -33.92 -5.08
N ASP A 122 12.09 -33.81 -4.90
CA ASP A 122 12.96 -34.85 -4.39
C ASP A 122 13.80 -34.31 -3.22
N ASP A 123 13.66 -34.95 -2.05
CA ASP A 123 14.59 -34.78 -0.94
C ASP A 123 15.65 -35.91 -1.04
N TRP A 124 16.80 -35.57 -1.64
CA TRP A 124 17.86 -36.52 -1.96
C TRP A 124 19.01 -36.48 -0.96
N LYS A 125 19.20 -37.56 -0.21
CA LYS A 125 20.36 -37.76 0.68
C LYS A 125 21.58 -38.23 -0.13
N VAL A 126 22.28 -37.30 -0.78
CA VAL A 126 23.50 -37.58 -1.57
C VAL A 126 24.56 -38.27 -0.71
N ARG A 127 24.71 -37.84 0.55
CA ARG A 127 25.58 -38.44 1.58
C ARG A 127 24.87 -38.40 2.93
N SER A 128 25.37 -39.13 3.92
CA SER A 128 24.81 -39.10 5.28
C SER A 128 24.83 -37.70 5.94
N ASN A 129 25.60 -36.77 5.38
CA ASN A 129 25.76 -35.40 5.85
C ASN A 129 25.44 -34.34 4.79
N LEU A 130 24.92 -34.73 3.62
CA LEU A 130 24.55 -33.80 2.55
C LEU A 130 23.19 -34.22 1.98
N THR A 131 22.21 -33.34 2.13
CA THR A 131 20.88 -33.47 1.52
C THR A 131 20.70 -32.36 0.49
N LEU A 132 20.18 -32.71 -0.68
CA LEU A 132 19.68 -31.77 -1.68
C LEU A 132 18.16 -31.81 -1.68
N ASN A 133 17.53 -30.65 -1.83
CA ASN A 133 16.09 -30.51 -1.96
C ASN A 133 15.82 -29.89 -3.33
N LEU A 134 15.33 -30.69 -4.27
CA LEU A 134 15.11 -30.27 -5.66
C LEU A 134 13.63 -30.31 -5.95
N GLY A 135 13.07 -29.26 -6.54
CA GLY A 135 11.65 -29.19 -6.86
C GLY A 135 11.39 -28.36 -8.10
N LEU A 136 10.33 -28.74 -8.81
CA LEU A 136 9.76 -27.95 -9.89
C LEU A 136 8.26 -27.92 -9.68
N ARG A 137 7.71 -26.72 -9.63
CA ARG A 137 6.26 -26.49 -9.66
C ARG A 137 5.89 -25.78 -10.96
N TRP A 138 4.77 -26.17 -11.53
CA TRP A 138 4.11 -25.45 -12.60
C TRP A 138 2.77 -24.95 -12.08
N GLU A 139 2.46 -23.69 -12.37
CA GLU A 139 1.23 -23.04 -11.98
C GLU A 139 0.57 -22.44 -13.22
N PHE A 140 -0.75 -22.36 -13.19
CA PHE A 140 -1.55 -21.69 -14.19
C PHE A 140 -2.76 -21.09 -13.51
N ASP A 141 -3.01 -19.82 -13.80
CA ASP A 141 -4.13 -19.03 -13.30
C ASP A 141 -4.65 -18.19 -14.46
N ASP A 142 -5.95 -18.25 -14.73
CA ASP A 142 -6.59 -17.55 -15.84
C ASP A 142 -7.01 -16.11 -15.49
N VAL A 143 -6.78 -15.65 -14.25
CA VAL A 143 -7.17 -14.30 -13.80
C VAL A 143 -6.50 -13.18 -14.59
N VAL A 144 -5.27 -13.39 -15.05
CA VAL A 144 -4.56 -12.46 -15.95
C VAL A 144 -4.44 -13.14 -17.31
N GLY A 145 -5.09 -12.56 -18.32
CA GLY A 145 -4.98 -13.04 -19.70
C GLY A 145 -6.23 -13.71 -20.27
N ASP A 146 -7.31 -13.84 -19.49
CA ASP A 146 -8.61 -14.28 -20.01
C ASP A 146 -9.44 -13.10 -20.54
N ALA A 147 -9.34 -12.85 -21.85
CA ALA A 147 -10.16 -11.85 -22.54
C ALA A 147 -11.57 -12.34 -22.88
N SER A 148 -12.02 -13.53 -22.47
CA SER A 148 -13.32 -14.07 -22.89
C SER A 148 -14.52 -13.23 -22.44
N ASN A 149 -14.35 -12.42 -21.39
CA ASN A 149 -15.35 -11.48 -20.90
C ASN A 149 -15.18 -10.05 -21.46
N LEU A 150 -14.04 -9.75 -22.11
CA LEU A 150 -13.74 -8.45 -22.72
C LEU A 150 -14.09 -8.51 -24.20
N ARG A 151 -14.90 -7.55 -24.66
CA ARG A 151 -15.42 -7.57 -26.03
C ARG A 151 -15.19 -6.23 -26.72
N PRO A 152 -14.17 -6.09 -27.58
CA PRO A 152 -13.98 -4.88 -28.37
C PRO A 152 -15.22 -4.51 -29.17
N CYS A 153 -15.44 -3.20 -29.33
CA CYS A 153 -16.49 -2.69 -30.17
C CYS A 153 -16.19 -2.94 -31.65
N ALA A 154 -17.19 -3.44 -32.39
CA ALA A 154 -17.09 -3.61 -33.85
C ALA A 154 -16.96 -2.26 -34.59
N SER A 155 -17.54 -1.21 -34.02
CA SER A 155 -17.38 0.18 -34.47
C SER A 155 -17.38 1.13 -33.29
N LEU A 156 -16.45 2.08 -33.28
CA LEU A 156 -16.41 3.16 -32.29
C LEU A 156 -17.32 4.35 -32.64
N SER A 157 -17.79 4.46 -33.89
CA SER A 157 -18.73 5.51 -34.28
C SER A 157 -20.19 5.18 -33.93
N SER A 158 -20.48 3.91 -33.66
CA SER A 158 -21.79 3.43 -33.20
C SER A 158 -21.59 2.20 -32.31
N PRO A 159 -21.02 2.38 -31.10
CA PRO A 159 -20.65 1.26 -30.25
C PRO A 159 -21.89 0.59 -29.65
N ASP A 160 -21.95 -0.74 -29.70
CA ASP A 160 -23.05 -1.48 -29.10
C ASP A 160 -23.02 -1.44 -27.56
N ASN A 161 -24.15 -1.71 -26.89
CA ASN A 161 -24.26 -1.59 -25.43
C ASN A 161 -23.51 -2.68 -24.65
N THR A 162 -22.98 -3.69 -25.31
CA THR A 162 -22.34 -4.86 -24.70
C THR A 162 -20.84 -4.91 -24.93
N CYS A 163 -20.29 -4.05 -25.80
CA CYS A 163 -18.87 -3.97 -26.05
C CYS A 163 -18.16 -3.02 -25.08
N ASP A 164 -16.85 -3.22 -25.00
CA ASP A 164 -15.89 -2.37 -24.33
C ASP A 164 -15.07 -1.64 -25.40
N PHE A 165 -15.11 -0.30 -25.36
CA PHE A 165 -14.40 0.51 -26.34
C PHE A 165 -12.94 0.74 -25.95
N ILE A 166 -12.59 0.62 -24.65
CA ILE A 166 -11.22 0.82 -24.19
C ILE A 166 -10.32 -0.25 -24.76
N GLU A 167 -10.85 -1.46 -24.97
CA GLU A 167 -10.15 -2.57 -25.62
C GLU A 167 -9.73 -2.26 -27.07
N ASN A 168 -10.50 -1.43 -27.80
CA ASN A 168 -10.08 -0.96 -29.13
C ASN A 168 -8.90 0.03 -29.06
N ILE A 169 -8.68 0.65 -27.90
CA ILE A 169 -7.68 1.69 -27.68
C ILE A 169 -6.41 1.10 -27.04
N LEU A 170 -6.56 0.27 -26.02
CA LEU A 170 -5.49 -0.31 -25.21
C LEU A 170 -5.16 -1.77 -25.54
N GLY A 171 -6.00 -2.41 -26.34
CA GLY A 171 -5.84 -3.80 -26.77
C GLY A 171 -6.40 -4.80 -25.77
N THR A 172 -6.84 -5.96 -26.28
CA THR A 172 -7.29 -7.11 -25.48
C THR A 172 -6.13 -7.96 -25.03
N HIS A 173 -6.25 -8.63 -23.87
CA HIS A 173 -5.22 -9.54 -23.36
C HIS A 173 -4.60 -10.46 -24.42
N GLU A 174 -3.27 -10.59 -24.40
CA GLU A 174 -2.49 -11.45 -25.30
C GLU A 174 -2.71 -12.97 -25.10
N GLY A 175 -3.66 -13.33 -24.23
CA GLY A 175 -4.02 -14.71 -23.90
C GLY A 175 -3.38 -15.23 -22.61
N ARG A 176 -3.80 -16.44 -22.27
CA ARG A 176 -3.44 -17.16 -21.04
C ARG A 176 -1.93 -17.47 -20.96
N ASP A 177 -1.32 -17.16 -19.81
CA ASP A 177 0.10 -17.43 -19.56
C ASP A 177 0.34 -18.78 -18.84
N PHE A 178 0.81 -19.77 -19.60
CA PHE A 178 1.15 -21.11 -19.12
C PHE A 178 2.63 -21.26 -18.69
N LYS A 179 3.43 -20.18 -18.68
CA LYS A 179 4.89 -20.24 -18.49
C LYS A 179 5.33 -20.07 -17.03
N GLN A 180 4.43 -20.29 -16.07
CA GLN A 180 4.72 -20.09 -14.64
C GLN A 180 5.39 -21.32 -14.04
N PHE A 181 6.66 -21.52 -14.41
CA PHE A 181 7.51 -22.56 -13.86
C PHE A 181 8.31 -22.02 -12.67
N ALA A 182 8.08 -22.61 -11.50
CA ALA A 182 8.68 -22.27 -10.23
C ALA A 182 9.71 -23.35 -9.81
N PRO A 183 10.94 -23.33 -10.35
CA PRO A 183 12.02 -24.18 -9.89
C PRO A 183 12.42 -23.80 -8.47
N ARG A 184 12.79 -24.80 -7.67
CA ARG A 184 13.28 -24.65 -6.31
C ARG A 184 14.43 -25.63 -6.10
N GLY A 185 15.52 -25.15 -5.55
CA GLY A 185 16.70 -25.94 -5.28
C GLY A 185 17.32 -25.50 -3.97
N GLY A 186 17.66 -26.45 -3.11
CA GLY A 186 18.30 -26.18 -1.83
C GLY A 186 19.23 -27.30 -1.41
N PHE A 187 20.02 -27.02 -0.40
CA PHE A 187 20.90 -28.00 0.21
C PHE A 187 21.03 -27.79 1.71
N ALA A 188 21.34 -28.87 2.42
CA ALA A 188 21.77 -28.86 3.81
C ALA A 188 22.99 -29.78 3.95
N TRP A 189 24.08 -29.23 4.46
CA TRP A 189 25.37 -29.89 4.55
C TRP A 189 25.96 -29.76 5.95
N ASP A 190 26.34 -30.88 6.56
CA ASP A 190 27.18 -30.94 7.77
C ASP A 190 28.61 -31.35 7.37
N PRO A 191 29.54 -30.40 7.16
CA PRO A 191 30.88 -30.70 6.66
C PRO A 191 31.66 -31.69 7.53
N PHE A 192 31.41 -31.70 8.84
CA PHE A 192 32.19 -32.46 9.81
C PHE A 192 31.53 -33.75 10.28
N LYS A 193 30.27 -34.02 9.87
CA LYS A 193 29.48 -35.18 10.28
C LYS A 193 29.28 -35.27 11.80
N ARG A 194 29.23 -34.12 12.48
CA ARG A 194 29.11 -34.02 13.95
C ARG A 194 27.76 -33.46 14.40
N GLY A 195 26.91 -33.00 13.47
CA GLY A 195 25.64 -32.33 13.76
C GLY A 195 25.81 -30.95 14.42
N GLN A 196 27.04 -30.42 14.47
CA GLN A 196 27.39 -29.17 15.16
C GLN A 196 27.52 -27.99 14.21
N THR A 197 27.88 -28.24 12.95
CA THR A 197 28.03 -27.23 11.91
C THR A 197 27.10 -27.60 10.77
N VAL A 198 26.20 -26.70 10.39
CA VAL A 198 25.30 -26.91 9.26
C VAL A 198 25.37 -25.69 8.35
N ILE A 199 25.73 -25.93 7.09
CA ILE A 199 25.62 -24.95 6.01
C ILE A 199 24.36 -25.30 5.23
N ARG A 200 23.50 -24.31 5.00
CA ARG A 200 22.24 -24.48 4.28
C ARG A 200 22.08 -23.34 3.28
N GLY A 201 21.40 -23.59 2.20
CA GLY A 201 21.07 -22.54 1.25
C GLY A 201 20.12 -23.03 0.18
N GLY A 202 19.59 -22.11 -0.60
CA GLY A 202 18.68 -22.44 -1.67
C GLY A 202 18.27 -21.25 -2.50
N TYR A 203 17.64 -21.57 -3.62
CA TYR A 203 17.05 -20.65 -4.58
C TYR A 203 15.65 -21.14 -4.93
N GLY A 204 14.70 -20.23 -5.08
CA GLY A 204 13.39 -20.57 -5.60
C GLY A 204 12.70 -19.41 -6.28
N ILE A 205 11.86 -19.73 -7.26
CA ILE A 205 10.88 -18.80 -7.84
C ILE A 205 9.51 -19.09 -7.23
N TYR A 206 8.79 -18.04 -6.86
CA TYR A 206 7.46 -18.09 -6.24
C TYR A 206 6.56 -17.12 -6.98
N TYR A 207 5.55 -17.64 -7.69
CA TYR A 207 4.52 -16.82 -8.31
C TYR A 207 3.49 -16.42 -7.26
N ASP A 208 2.93 -15.24 -7.45
CA ASP A 208 1.78 -14.76 -6.70
C ASP A 208 0.61 -14.53 -7.66
N ARG A 209 -0.59 -14.50 -7.10
CA ARG A 209 -1.83 -14.34 -7.85
C ARG A 209 -2.18 -12.85 -7.91
N VAL A 210 -2.82 -12.42 -8.99
CA VAL A 210 -3.42 -11.08 -9.00
C VAL A 210 -4.66 -11.11 -8.09
N VAL A 211 -4.75 -10.13 -7.20
CA VAL A 211 -5.85 -9.99 -6.24
C VAL A 211 -7.16 -9.89 -7.02
N THR A 212 -8.14 -10.75 -6.72
CA THR A 212 -9.40 -10.87 -7.49
C THR A 212 -10.21 -9.58 -7.55
N GLU A 213 -10.02 -8.65 -6.62
CA GLU A 213 -10.66 -7.32 -6.67
C GLU A 213 -10.29 -6.53 -7.94
N VAL A 214 -9.04 -6.66 -8.42
CA VAL A 214 -8.54 -5.95 -9.61
C VAL A 214 -9.34 -6.29 -10.88
N PRO A 215 -9.46 -7.56 -11.30
CA PRO A 215 -10.27 -7.90 -12.47
C PRO A 215 -11.78 -7.77 -12.23
N LEU A 216 -12.26 -7.89 -11.00
CA LEU A 216 -13.67 -7.59 -10.70
C LEU A 216 -14.01 -6.13 -10.97
N LEU A 217 -13.09 -5.22 -10.66
CA LEU A 217 -13.23 -3.80 -10.91
C LEU A 217 -13.20 -3.46 -12.40
N GLU A 218 -12.24 -4.02 -13.14
CA GLU A 218 -12.19 -3.89 -14.59
C GLU A 218 -13.50 -4.39 -15.22
N ALA A 219 -13.97 -5.58 -14.83
CA ALA A 219 -15.23 -6.15 -15.31
C ALA A 219 -16.45 -5.30 -14.91
N LEU A 220 -16.43 -4.66 -13.74
CA LEU A 220 -17.51 -3.77 -13.30
C LEU A 220 -17.60 -2.51 -14.16
N LEU A 221 -16.44 -1.90 -14.45
CA LEU A 221 -16.35 -0.68 -15.24
C LEU A 221 -16.58 -0.97 -16.73
N ASN A 222 -16.20 -2.17 -17.19
CA ASN A 222 -16.37 -2.64 -18.57
C ASN A 222 -15.92 -1.59 -19.59
N GLY A 223 -14.74 -1.01 -19.29
CA GLY A 223 -14.09 0.08 -19.99
C GLY A 223 -14.92 1.35 -20.17
N ARG A 224 -15.83 1.63 -19.24
CA ARG A 224 -16.65 2.85 -19.21
C ARG A 224 -16.44 3.63 -17.94
N ILE A 225 -16.76 4.92 -18.04
CA ILE A 225 -16.91 5.79 -16.89
C ILE A 225 -18.19 5.38 -16.16
N LEU A 226 -18.09 5.16 -14.86
CA LEU A 226 -19.27 4.96 -14.03
C LEU A 226 -19.59 6.29 -13.32
N PRO A 227 -20.57 7.10 -13.77
CA PRO A 227 -20.91 8.37 -13.13
C PRO A 227 -21.53 8.11 -11.75
N LEU A 228 -20.84 8.52 -10.68
CA LEU A 228 -21.18 8.15 -9.30
C LEU A 228 -21.37 9.32 -8.35
N ALA A 229 -20.97 10.53 -8.69
CA ALA A 229 -21.12 11.68 -7.82
C ALA A 229 -21.77 12.83 -8.58
N ALA A 230 -22.76 13.48 -7.98
CA ALA A 230 -23.29 14.74 -8.46
C ALA A 230 -22.89 15.84 -7.47
N PHE A 231 -22.47 16.98 -7.99
CA PHE A 231 -22.24 18.19 -7.21
C PHE A 231 -23.23 19.24 -7.69
N SER A 232 -23.70 20.08 -6.78
CA SER A 232 -24.53 21.24 -7.09
C SER A 232 -24.15 22.37 -6.13
N GLY A 233 -23.84 23.54 -6.67
CA GLY A 233 -23.41 24.66 -5.83
C GLY A 233 -22.76 25.76 -6.63
N SER A 234 -22.17 26.71 -5.90
CA SER A 234 -21.49 27.87 -6.47
C SER A 234 -20.30 27.43 -7.30
N THR A 235 -20.35 27.65 -8.61
CA THR A 235 -19.16 27.58 -9.49
C THR A 235 -18.56 28.98 -9.63
N LEU A 236 -17.24 29.07 -9.82
CA LEU A 236 -16.57 30.34 -10.12
C LEU A 236 -16.29 30.47 -11.62
N ASP A 237 -16.43 31.69 -12.15
CA ASP A 237 -16.00 31.99 -13.51
C ASP A 237 -14.47 32.16 -13.57
N SER A 238 -13.92 32.32 -14.79
CA SER A 238 -12.48 32.53 -14.99
C SER A 238 -11.92 33.79 -14.31
N SER A 239 -12.80 34.69 -13.85
CA SER A 239 -12.47 35.93 -13.14
C SER A 239 -12.63 35.79 -11.62
N GLY A 240 -13.02 34.61 -11.13
CA GLY A 240 -13.22 34.31 -9.72
C GLY A 240 -14.53 34.82 -9.12
N ASN A 241 -15.52 35.21 -9.94
CA ASN A 241 -16.86 35.60 -9.48
C ASN A 241 -17.81 34.40 -9.47
N LEU A 242 -18.94 34.51 -8.76
CA LEU A 242 -19.99 33.49 -8.82
C LEU A 242 -20.53 33.36 -10.26
N ALA A 243 -20.38 32.18 -10.85
CA ALA A 243 -20.86 31.87 -12.19
C ALA A 243 -22.31 31.35 -12.13
N PRO A 244 -23.19 31.79 -13.05
CA PRO A 244 -24.52 31.22 -13.21
C PRO A 244 -24.45 29.77 -13.72
N ASP A 245 -25.41 28.94 -13.32
CA ASP A 245 -25.59 27.59 -13.86
C ASP A 245 -25.75 27.65 -15.39
N PRO A 246 -24.97 26.86 -16.17
CA PRO A 246 -25.01 26.92 -17.63
C PRO A 246 -26.35 26.52 -18.25
N THR A 247 -27.19 25.76 -17.53
CA THR A 247 -28.43 25.17 -18.03
C THR A 247 -29.65 26.03 -17.68
N THR A 248 -29.65 26.62 -16.50
CA THR A 248 -30.78 27.34 -15.88
C THR A 248 -30.53 28.83 -15.75
N GLY A 249 -29.28 29.29 -15.87
CA GLY A 249 -28.88 30.70 -15.72
C GLY A 249 -28.96 31.22 -14.28
N GLN A 250 -29.20 30.35 -13.29
CA GLN A 250 -29.36 30.74 -11.90
C GLN A 250 -28.00 30.99 -11.23
N ILE A 251 -27.90 32.09 -10.48
CA ILE A 251 -26.74 32.39 -9.63
C ILE A 251 -27.04 31.84 -8.23
N VAL A 252 -26.07 31.13 -7.67
CA VAL A 252 -26.19 30.54 -6.33
C VAL A 252 -26.30 31.64 -5.27
N SER A 253 -27.18 31.42 -4.30
CA SER A 253 -27.36 32.31 -3.14
C SER A 253 -27.64 31.47 -1.90
N LEU A 254 -27.53 32.07 -0.71
CA LEU A 254 -27.98 31.40 0.52
C LEU A 254 -29.46 30.97 0.47
N ALA A 255 -30.30 31.69 -0.29
CA ALA A 255 -31.71 31.33 -0.48
C ALA A 255 -31.91 30.16 -1.47
N ASN A 256 -30.94 29.92 -2.35
CA ASN A 256 -30.94 28.82 -3.32
C ASN A 256 -29.52 28.23 -3.48
N PRO A 257 -29.00 27.52 -2.47
CA PRO A 257 -27.62 27.03 -2.45
C PRO A 257 -27.38 25.90 -3.47
N PHE A 258 -28.45 25.38 -4.09
CA PHE A 258 -28.47 24.32 -5.10
C PHE A 258 -28.81 24.83 -6.51
N GLY A 259 -28.94 26.14 -6.70
CA GLY A 259 -29.30 26.73 -7.99
C GLY A 259 -28.17 26.77 -9.01
N GLY A 260 -26.97 26.33 -8.65
CA GLY A 260 -25.77 26.43 -9.47
C GLY A 260 -25.49 25.19 -10.30
N GLY A 261 -24.45 25.31 -11.14
CA GLY A 261 -23.90 24.26 -11.99
C GLY A 261 -23.98 22.87 -11.37
N SER A 262 -24.68 21.93 -12.02
CA SER A 262 -24.58 20.52 -11.65
C SER A 262 -23.45 19.84 -12.43
N ALA A 263 -22.50 19.24 -11.71
CA ALA A 263 -21.43 18.44 -12.29
C ALA A 263 -21.56 16.98 -11.86
N THR A 264 -21.53 16.06 -12.81
CA THR A 264 -21.48 14.61 -12.54
C THR A 264 -20.06 14.11 -12.72
N PHE A 265 -19.48 13.49 -11.69
CA PHE A 265 -18.19 12.83 -11.75
C PHE A 265 -18.37 11.33 -11.66
N GLY A 266 -17.52 10.60 -12.36
CA GLY A 266 -17.50 9.15 -12.34
C GLY A 266 -16.20 8.58 -11.81
N ILE A 267 -16.22 7.28 -11.56
CA ILE A 267 -14.98 6.50 -11.53
C ILE A 267 -14.43 6.51 -12.95
N GLY A 268 -13.15 6.82 -13.08
CA GLY A 268 -12.41 6.61 -14.31
C GLY A 268 -12.38 5.14 -14.75
N ILE A 269 -11.66 4.84 -15.83
CA ILE A 269 -11.56 3.49 -16.37
C ILE A 269 -10.38 2.79 -15.71
N ASN A 270 -10.56 1.56 -15.24
CA ASN A 270 -9.46 0.67 -14.87
C ASN A 270 -9.37 -0.45 -15.89
N HIS A 271 -8.17 -0.64 -16.42
CA HIS A 271 -7.87 -1.62 -17.44
C HIS A 271 -6.62 -2.39 -17.02
N ILE A 272 -6.65 -3.70 -17.09
CA ILE A 272 -5.51 -4.58 -16.91
C ILE A 272 -4.78 -4.64 -18.24
N ASN A 273 -3.55 -4.14 -18.25
CA ASN A 273 -2.75 -4.06 -19.47
C ASN A 273 -2.76 -5.41 -20.21
N HIS A 274 -2.96 -5.39 -21.54
CA HIS A 274 -3.09 -6.62 -22.32
C HIS A 274 -1.88 -7.55 -22.24
N THR A 275 -0.70 -7.03 -21.88
CA THR A 275 0.54 -7.78 -21.70
C THR A 275 0.82 -8.16 -20.24
N ALA A 276 -0.04 -7.79 -19.29
CA ALA A 276 0.14 -8.04 -17.87
C ALA A 276 0.39 -9.53 -17.60
N LYS A 277 1.29 -9.81 -16.66
CA LYS A 277 1.66 -11.16 -16.23
C LYS A 277 1.60 -11.27 -14.72
N HIS A 278 1.54 -12.51 -14.25
CA HIS A 278 1.55 -12.80 -12.82
C HIS A 278 2.85 -12.29 -12.15
N PRO A 279 2.73 -11.64 -10.97
CA PRO A 279 3.88 -11.27 -10.16
C PRO A 279 4.64 -12.50 -9.67
N TYR A 280 5.95 -12.35 -9.45
CA TYR A 280 6.75 -13.39 -8.83
C TYR A 280 7.95 -12.84 -8.08
N THR A 281 8.45 -13.64 -7.14
CA THR A 281 9.67 -13.35 -6.37
C THR A 281 10.70 -14.44 -6.61
N GLN A 282 11.95 -14.02 -6.82
CA GLN A 282 13.11 -14.90 -6.76
C GLN A 282 13.79 -14.75 -5.40
N GLN A 283 13.89 -15.83 -4.65
CA GLN A 283 14.47 -15.83 -3.31
C GLN A 283 15.75 -16.66 -3.29
N PHE A 284 16.80 -16.07 -2.75
CA PHE A 284 18.10 -16.71 -2.49
C PHE A 284 18.36 -16.71 -1.00
N THR A 285 18.83 -17.84 -0.48
CA THR A 285 19.19 -17.99 0.92
C THR A 285 20.53 -18.70 1.06
N LEU A 286 21.33 -18.26 2.03
CA LEU A 286 22.56 -18.93 2.44
C LEU A 286 22.77 -18.71 3.94
N GLY A 287 22.96 -19.79 4.68
CA GLY A 287 23.08 -19.74 6.12
C GLY A 287 24.11 -20.72 6.68
N LEU A 288 24.67 -20.32 7.82
CA LEU A 288 25.57 -21.12 8.64
C LEU A 288 25.00 -21.21 10.05
N GLN A 289 24.95 -22.41 10.59
CA GLN A 289 24.63 -22.67 11.98
C GLN A 289 25.76 -23.42 12.65
N GLN A 290 26.17 -22.95 13.82
CA GLN A 290 27.25 -23.53 14.61
C GLN A 290 26.81 -23.70 16.06
N GLN A 291 26.97 -24.91 16.61
CA GLN A 291 27.02 -25.12 18.04
C GLN A 291 28.40 -24.69 18.55
N ILE A 292 28.46 -23.57 19.27
CA ILE A 292 29.74 -22.98 19.75
C ILE A 292 30.15 -23.49 21.13
N ALA A 293 29.20 -23.98 21.92
CA ALA A 293 29.43 -24.61 23.22
C ALA A 293 28.28 -25.55 23.58
N GLN A 294 28.37 -26.26 24.70
CA GLN A 294 27.25 -27.06 25.20
C GLN A 294 26.04 -26.15 25.43
N ASN A 295 24.91 -26.43 24.79
CA ASN A 295 23.68 -25.65 24.90
C ASN A 295 23.74 -24.22 24.33
N TRP A 296 24.72 -23.91 23.48
CA TRP A 296 24.82 -22.63 22.77
C TRP A 296 24.89 -22.84 21.27
N VAL A 297 24.03 -22.16 20.53
CA VAL A 297 23.98 -22.19 19.06
C VAL A 297 23.97 -20.78 18.53
N VAL A 298 24.76 -20.53 17.49
CA VAL A 298 24.74 -19.30 16.69
C VAL A 298 24.31 -19.68 15.29
N SER A 299 23.45 -18.87 14.67
CA SER A 299 23.20 -18.92 13.23
C SER A 299 23.31 -17.53 12.61
N ALA A 300 23.74 -17.51 11.35
CA ALA A 300 23.70 -16.35 10.48
C ALA A 300 23.15 -16.80 9.13
N ASP A 301 22.07 -16.17 8.69
CA ASP A 301 21.36 -16.48 7.46
C ASP A 301 21.21 -15.21 6.62
N GLY A 302 21.76 -15.21 5.41
CA GLY A 302 21.56 -14.18 4.40
C GLY A 302 20.38 -14.54 3.50
N ILE A 303 19.55 -13.54 3.19
CA ILE A 303 18.42 -13.65 2.27
C ILE A 303 18.48 -12.50 1.26
N HIS A 304 18.22 -12.81 0.00
CA HIS A 304 18.00 -11.86 -1.07
C HIS A 304 16.72 -12.23 -1.81
N ASP A 305 15.72 -11.36 -1.76
CA ASP A 305 14.49 -11.50 -2.52
C ASP A 305 14.43 -10.42 -3.61
N PHE A 306 14.20 -10.85 -4.83
CA PHE A 306 13.99 -9.98 -5.98
C PHE A 306 12.58 -10.19 -6.55
N GLY A 307 11.69 -9.25 -6.20
CA GLY A 307 10.32 -9.20 -6.68
C GLY A 307 10.24 -8.56 -8.07
N GLN A 308 9.49 -9.20 -8.96
CA GLN A 308 9.34 -8.79 -10.36
C GLN A 308 7.90 -8.92 -10.81
N ARG A 309 7.54 -8.06 -11.77
CA ARG A 309 6.20 -8.03 -12.36
C ARG A 309 5.11 -7.79 -11.32
N PHE A 310 5.45 -7.11 -10.22
CA PHE A 310 4.42 -6.61 -9.34
C PHE A 310 3.51 -5.68 -10.13
N ILE A 311 2.23 -5.84 -9.87
CA ILE A 311 1.21 -5.05 -10.53
C ILE A 311 1.29 -3.62 -9.96
N LEU A 312 1.11 -2.60 -10.80
CA LEU A 312 0.88 -1.23 -10.35
C LEU A 312 -0.14 -0.55 -11.27
N GLY A 313 -0.92 0.39 -10.74
CA GLY A 313 -1.78 1.24 -11.55
C GLY A 313 -1.03 2.48 -12.04
N ARG A 314 -1.06 2.78 -13.32
CA ARG A 314 -0.49 4.01 -13.89
C ARG A 314 -1.51 4.73 -14.73
N LEU A 315 -1.53 6.05 -14.61
CA LEU A 315 -2.36 6.86 -15.50
C LEU A 315 -1.88 6.70 -16.93
N LEU A 316 -2.82 6.50 -17.84
CA LEU A 316 -2.56 6.48 -19.27
C LEU A 316 -2.11 7.89 -19.69
N ARG A 317 -0.84 8.03 -20.08
CA ARG A 317 -0.25 9.31 -20.52
C ARG A 317 0.21 9.28 -21.99
N SER A 318 0.28 8.08 -22.57
CA SER A 318 0.62 7.86 -23.97
C SER A 318 -0.04 6.59 -24.48
N THR A 319 -0.46 6.59 -25.75
CA THR A 319 -0.93 5.40 -26.46
C THR A 319 -0.44 5.45 -27.91
N THR A 320 -0.37 4.29 -28.56
CA THR A 320 -0.17 4.18 -30.01
C THR A 320 -1.50 4.23 -30.79
N SER A 321 -2.65 4.27 -30.09
CA SER A 321 -3.96 4.35 -30.71
C SER A 321 -4.12 5.64 -31.51
N THR A 322 -4.74 5.53 -32.69
CA THR A 322 -5.10 6.65 -33.57
C THR A 322 -6.59 6.99 -33.46
N SER A 323 -7.29 6.41 -32.48
CA SER A 323 -8.71 6.63 -32.25
C SER A 323 -8.98 8.11 -31.97
N PRO A 324 -10.02 8.73 -32.58
CA PRO A 324 -10.39 10.12 -32.31
C PRO A 324 -10.93 10.34 -30.88
N PHE A 325 -11.21 9.26 -30.17
CA PHE A 325 -11.73 9.27 -28.79
C PHE A 325 -10.65 9.30 -27.72
N ILE A 326 -9.37 9.32 -28.10
CA ILE A 326 -8.26 9.48 -27.17
C ILE A 326 -7.29 10.54 -27.66
N SER A 327 -6.92 11.44 -26.76
CA SER A 327 -5.92 12.47 -27.02
C SER A 327 -4.92 12.51 -25.87
N CYS A 328 -3.65 12.30 -26.18
CA CYS A 328 -2.56 12.41 -25.21
C CYS A 328 -1.76 13.67 -25.52
N PRO A 329 -1.91 14.76 -24.74
CA PRO A 329 -1.48 16.09 -25.16
C PRO A 329 0.05 16.24 -25.22
N ASN A 330 0.80 15.56 -24.35
CA ASN A 330 2.26 15.74 -24.29
C ASN A 330 3.05 14.54 -23.71
N GLY A 331 2.44 13.38 -23.48
CA GLY A 331 3.12 12.22 -22.89
C GLY A 331 3.36 12.30 -21.37
N PHE A 332 3.03 13.43 -20.76
CA PHE A 332 3.25 13.71 -19.33
C PHE A 332 1.95 13.96 -18.60
N ASP A 333 0.99 14.65 -19.21
CA ASP A 333 -0.35 14.78 -18.68
C ASP A 333 -1.16 13.54 -19.02
N PRO A 334 -2.14 13.16 -18.18
CA PRO A 334 -3.03 12.04 -18.49
C PRO A 334 -3.72 12.28 -19.83
N CYS A 335 -3.90 11.22 -20.61
CA CYS A 335 -4.67 11.27 -21.83
C CYS A 335 -6.13 11.59 -21.52
N GLU A 336 -6.72 12.44 -22.34
CA GLU A 336 -8.15 12.65 -22.37
C GLU A 336 -8.79 11.51 -23.18
N VAL A 337 -9.82 10.89 -22.62
CA VAL A 337 -10.57 9.81 -23.27
C VAL A 337 -12.04 10.17 -23.31
N VAL A 338 -12.67 10.16 -24.48
CA VAL A 338 -14.10 10.44 -24.64
C VAL A 338 -14.83 9.12 -24.81
N ASP A 339 -15.84 8.84 -23.97
CA ASP A 339 -16.71 7.68 -24.20
C ASP A 339 -17.51 7.93 -25.50
N PRO A 340 -17.33 7.09 -26.54
CA PRO A 340 -18.00 7.29 -27.82
C PRO A 340 -19.54 7.17 -27.76
N ARG A 341 -20.11 6.64 -26.68
CA ARG A 341 -21.56 6.49 -26.51
C ARG A 341 -22.20 7.68 -25.81
N SER A 342 -21.65 8.10 -24.67
CA SER A 342 -22.22 9.20 -23.89
C SER A 342 -21.69 10.57 -24.33
N GLY A 343 -20.50 10.60 -24.97
CA GLY A 343 -19.79 11.84 -25.25
C GLY A 343 -19.09 12.42 -24.02
N ASP A 344 -19.12 11.73 -22.88
CA ASP A 344 -18.47 12.17 -21.65
C ASP A 344 -16.95 12.03 -21.79
N SER A 345 -16.21 13.08 -21.41
CA SER A 345 -14.75 13.05 -21.39
C SER A 345 -14.20 12.71 -20.01
N VAL A 346 -13.20 11.82 -20.01
CA VAL A 346 -12.25 11.54 -18.94
C VAL A 346 -11.21 12.67 -18.96
N ALA A 347 -11.58 13.87 -18.51
CA ALA A 347 -10.70 15.04 -18.52
C ALA A 347 -9.78 15.11 -17.28
N SER A 348 -8.59 15.69 -17.46
CA SER A 348 -7.59 15.91 -16.41
C SER A 348 -8.15 16.71 -15.23
N CYS A 349 -7.82 16.29 -14.01
CA CYS A 349 -8.17 17.00 -12.77
C CYS A 349 -7.79 18.48 -12.86
N PHE A 350 -8.75 19.40 -12.75
CA PHE A 350 -8.45 20.74 -12.25
C PHE A 350 -8.61 20.74 -10.72
N THR A 351 -7.52 21.03 -10.04
CA THR A 351 -7.20 20.67 -8.64
C THR A 351 -7.81 21.58 -7.56
N SER A 352 -8.94 22.24 -7.79
CA SER A 352 -9.43 23.27 -6.86
C SER A 352 -10.55 22.83 -5.89
N SER A 353 -10.96 21.55 -5.86
CA SER A 353 -12.00 21.11 -4.93
C SER A 353 -11.61 19.85 -4.14
N PRO A 354 -11.58 19.91 -2.80
CA PRO A 354 -11.49 18.74 -1.95
C PRO A 354 -12.61 17.74 -2.29
N GLY A 355 -12.25 16.50 -2.66
CA GLY A 355 -13.22 15.44 -2.96
C GLY A 355 -13.56 15.21 -4.44
N ALA A 356 -12.91 15.88 -5.39
CA ALA A 356 -13.06 15.56 -6.82
C ALA A 356 -12.40 14.20 -7.15
N SER A 357 -13.20 13.16 -7.38
CA SER A 357 -12.71 11.91 -7.96
C SER A 357 -12.44 12.13 -9.45
N CYS A 358 -11.18 12.16 -9.84
CA CYS A 358 -10.83 12.35 -11.24
C CYS A 358 -11.27 11.16 -12.09
N GLN A 359 -12.00 11.45 -13.17
CA GLN A 359 -12.20 10.48 -14.24
C GLN A 359 -10.86 10.38 -14.97
N GLN A 360 -10.12 9.29 -14.76
CA GLN A 360 -8.86 9.01 -15.45
C GLN A 360 -8.82 7.57 -15.94
N VAL A 361 -8.07 7.30 -17.01
CA VAL A 361 -7.76 5.92 -17.39
C VAL A 361 -6.52 5.46 -16.62
N THR A 362 -6.68 4.44 -15.79
CA THR A 362 -5.59 3.76 -15.10
C THR A 362 -5.34 2.42 -15.78
N ASP A 363 -4.15 2.28 -16.35
CA ASP A 363 -3.65 1.03 -16.91
C ASP A 363 -2.86 0.27 -15.83
N ILE A 364 -3.23 -0.98 -15.61
CA ILE A 364 -2.73 -1.83 -14.54
C ILE A 364 -1.64 -2.72 -15.13
N GLU A 365 -0.39 -2.32 -14.90
CA GLU A 365 0.80 -2.90 -15.52
C GLU A 365 1.52 -3.86 -14.58
N SER A 366 2.08 -4.95 -15.10
CA SER A 366 2.98 -5.85 -14.35
C SER A 366 4.45 -5.39 -14.46
N ALA A 367 4.76 -4.16 -14.03
CA ALA A 367 6.07 -3.53 -14.25
C ALA A 367 6.85 -3.18 -12.97
N ALA A 368 6.24 -3.24 -11.78
CA ALA A 368 6.92 -2.93 -10.52
C ALA A 368 7.96 -4.01 -10.15
N LYS A 369 9.00 -3.56 -9.46
CA LYS A 369 10.08 -4.39 -8.93
C LYS A 369 10.39 -3.99 -7.50
N SER A 370 10.80 -4.97 -6.69
CA SER A 370 11.32 -4.73 -5.35
C SER A 370 12.55 -5.59 -5.08
N TRP A 371 13.37 -5.12 -4.15
CA TRP A 371 14.57 -5.79 -3.68
C TRP A 371 14.54 -5.80 -2.16
N TYR A 372 14.72 -6.98 -1.57
CA TYR A 372 14.89 -7.16 -0.14
C TYR A 372 16.19 -7.92 0.12
N ASP A 373 17.09 -7.31 0.89
CA ASP A 373 18.31 -7.94 1.36
C ASP A 373 18.26 -8.00 2.88
N ALA A 374 18.51 -9.16 3.49
CA ALA A 374 18.67 -9.21 4.94
C ALA A 374 19.73 -10.20 5.42
N LEU A 375 20.32 -9.85 6.56
CA LEU A 375 21.15 -10.71 7.38
C LEU A 375 20.42 -10.96 8.71
N LEU A 376 20.09 -12.21 8.96
CA LEU A 376 19.42 -12.69 10.15
C LEU A 376 20.47 -13.40 11.03
N VAL A 377 20.72 -12.87 12.22
CA VAL A 377 21.65 -13.45 13.19
C VAL A 377 20.88 -13.89 14.43
N SER A 378 21.06 -15.13 14.84
CA SER A 378 20.44 -15.67 16.04
C SER A 378 21.48 -16.27 16.98
N LEU A 379 21.40 -15.93 18.26
CA LEU A 379 22.13 -16.57 19.35
C LEU A 379 21.11 -17.23 20.27
N GLN A 380 21.21 -18.55 20.39
CA GLN A 380 20.36 -19.35 21.26
C GLN A 380 21.17 -19.96 22.41
N LYS A 381 20.73 -19.68 23.63
CA LYS A 381 21.08 -20.44 24.82
C LYS A 381 19.94 -21.39 25.16
N ARG A 382 20.13 -22.69 24.95
CA ARG A 382 19.14 -23.70 25.37
C ARG A 382 19.00 -23.69 26.90
N PRO A 383 17.78 -23.92 27.44
CA PRO A 383 17.56 -23.93 28.88
C PRO A 383 18.48 -24.90 29.62
N THR A 384 19.27 -24.37 30.55
CA THR A 384 20.20 -25.15 31.39
C THR A 384 20.12 -24.70 32.83
N GLY A 385 20.63 -25.52 33.74
CA GLY A 385 20.69 -25.22 35.16
C GLY A 385 20.05 -26.32 35.99
N GLY A 386 19.77 -26.02 37.25
CA GLY A 386 19.24 -26.96 38.23
C GLY A 386 17.90 -26.51 38.82
N PRO A 387 17.44 -27.13 39.92
CA PRO A 387 16.15 -26.85 40.54
C PRO A 387 15.97 -25.40 41.03
N ASN A 388 17.09 -24.72 41.32
CA ASN A 388 17.12 -23.38 41.92
C ASN A 388 17.38 -22.26 40.91
N LEU A 389 17.97 -22.58 39.76
CA LEU A 389 18.22 -21.62 38.69
C LEU A 389 18.25 -22.39 37.37
N ARG A 390 17.25 -22.15 36.52
CA ARG A 390 17.21 -22.66 35.15
C ARG A 390 16.92 -21.52 34.21
N TRP A 391 17.75 -21.37 33.18
CA TRP A 391 17.69 -20.21 32.31
C TRP A 391 18.01 -20.58 30.87
N GLY A 392 17.32 -19.92 29.95
CA GLY A 392 17.53 -20.00 28.52
C GLY A 392 16.95 -18.77 27.84
N PHE A 393 17.57 -18.34 26.75
CA PHE A 393 17.17 -17.14 26.03
C PHE A 393 17.58 -17.23 24.55
N ASN A 394 16.96 -16.39 23.73
CA ASN A 394 17.32 -16.16 22.35
C ASN A 394 17.55 -14.66 22.15
N VAL A 395 18.53 -14.34 21.33
CA VAL A 395 18.79 -12.99 20.82
C VAL A 395 18.76 -13.08 19.31
N ASN A 396 17.91 -12.29 18.68
CA ASN A 396 17.78 -12.22 17.24
C ASN A 396 18.07 -10.80 16.79
N TYR A 397 18.89 -10.68 15.76
CA TYR A 397 19.20 -9.42 15.10
C TYR A 397 18.94 -9.56 13.61
N THR A 398 18.23 -8.60 13.04
CA THR A 398 17.96 -8.50 11.61
C THR A 398 18.53 -7.17 11.13
N LEU A 399 19.47 -7.25 10.20
CA LEU A 399 19.88 -6.13 9.37
C LEU A 399 19.18 -6.29 8.03
N SER A 400 18.31 -5.36 7.64
CA SER A 400 17.56 -5.48 6.38
C SER A 400 17.63 -4.22 5.52
N LYS A 401 17.42 -4.39 4.21
CA LYS A 401 17.27 -3.33 3.21
C LYS A 401 16.09 -3.68 2.32
N THR A 402 15.16 -2.75 2.15
CA THR A 402 14.07 -2.87 1.17
C THR A 402 14.05 -1.66 0.25
N ILE A 403 14.06 -1.92 -1.06
CA ILE A 403 13.95 -0.91 -2.12
C ILE A 403 12.83 -1.33 -3.06
N ASN A 404 12.05 -0.39 -3.57
CA ASN A 404 10.96 -0.63 -4.52
C ASN A 404 10.89 0.46 -5.59
N TYR A 405 10.12 0.21 -6.64
CA TYR A 405 9.70 1.25 -7.60
C TYR A 405 8.43 1.99 -7.18
N SER A 406 7.61 1.37 -6.34
CA SER A 406 6.30 1.88 -5.93
C SER A 406 6.07 1.52 -4.47
N ASN A 407 5.46 2.46 -3.74
CA ASN A 407 4.99 2.25 -2.37
C ASN A 407 3.55 1.74 -2.33
N ASP A 408 2.91 1.65 -3.49
CA ASP A 408 1.51 1.29 -3.59
C ASP A 408 1.33 -0.19 -3.20
N ASP A 409 0.51 -0.37 -2.19
CA ASP A 409 0.07 -1.65 -1.62
C ASP A 409 -1.27 -2.07 -2.23
N GLN A 410 -2.00 -1.14 -2.88
CA GLN A 410 -3.40 -1.30 -3.27
C GLN A 410 -3.69 -0.80 -4.69
N ILE A 411 -4.09 -1.71 -5.57
CA ILE A 411 -4.26 -1.43 -7.00
C ILE A 411 -5.76 -1.35 -7.35
N PRO A 412 -6.24 -0.23 -7.92
CA PRO A 412 -5.73 1.13 -7.76
C PRO A 412 -6.85 2.14 -7.50
N PHE A 413 -6.75 3.05 -6.54
CA PHE A 413 -7.77 4.10 -6.44
C PHE A 413 -7.28 5.53 -6.30
N ASN A 414 -6.10 5.88 -6.84
CA ASN A 414 -5.76 7.23 -7.31
C ASN A 414 -4.28 7.32 -7.70
N GLY A 415 -3.98 7.22 -9.00
CA GLY A 415 -2.62 7.32 -9.57
C GLY A 415 -1.89 8.67 -9.37
N ALA A 416 -2.32 9.48 -8.40
CA ALA A 416 -1.63 10.69 -7.95
C ALA A 416 -0.44 10.37 -7.02
N GLU A 417 -0.48 9.28 -6.24
CA GLU A 417 0.53 9.00 -5.20
C GLU A 417 1.85 8.41 -5.75
N ASP A 418 1.76 7.78 -6.92
CA ASP A 418 2.88 7.26 -7.71
C ASP A 418 3.21 8.14 -8.92
N ALA A 419 2.78 9.41 -8.88
CA ALA A 419 3.14 10.43 -9.85
C ALA A 419 4.66 10.61 -9.92
N VAL A 420 5.25 9.85 -10.84
CA VAL A 420 6.65 9.87 -11.24
C VAL A 420 7.08 11.31 -11.45
N ASN A 421 8.14 11.76 -10.77
CA ASN A 421 8.94 12.97 -11.04
C ASN A 421 8.35 13.94 -12.09
N LEU A 422 7.14 14.48 -11.85
CA LEU A 422 6.33 15.13 -12.89
C LEU A 422 6.98 16.43 -13.37
N ILE A 423 7.78 17.04 -12.51
CA ILE A 423 8.54 18.25 -12.85
C ILE A 423 9.67 17.94 -13.83
N PHE A 424 10.27 16.76 -13.75
CA PHE A 424 11.22 16.34 -14.77
C PHE A 424 10.56 15.86 -16.06
N ARG A 425 9.22 15.92 -16.16
CA ARG A 425 8.45 15.42 -17.30
C ARG A 425 8.99 14.06 -17.71
N SER A 426 8.96 13.12 -16.76
CA SER A 426 9.40 11.76 -16.99
C SER A 426 8.34 10.81 -16.48
N ASN A 427 7.96 9.86 -17.32
CA ASN A 427 7.12 8.72 -16.93
C ASN A 427 7.98 7.45 -16.76
N ASN A 428 9.24 7.61 -16.33
CA ASN A 428 10.19 6.51 -16.17
C ASN A 428 10.16 5.95 -14.74
N LEU A 429 9.46 4.82 -14.57
CA LEU A 429 9.35 4.10 -13.29
C LEU A 429 10.70 3.74 -12.66
N GLN A 430 11.77 3.59 -13.46
CA GLN A 430 13.09 3.26 -12.92
C GLN A 430 13.70 4.39 -12.07
N LEU A 431 13.31 5.64 -12.32
CA LEU A 431 13.73 6.81 -11.53
C LEU A 431 13.08 6.83 -10.15
N GLU A 432 11.98 6.10 -9.96
CA GLU A 432 11.26 5.99 -8.69
C GLU A 432 11.90 4.98 -7.73
N LYS A 433 13.00 4.32 -8.14
CA LYS A 433 13.73 3.38 -7.30
C LYS A 433 14.23 4.06 -6.02
N GLY A 434 13.62 3.72 -4.90
CA GLY A 434 13.98 4.26 -3.59
C GLY A 434 13.67 3.29 -2.45
N TYR A 435 13.84 3.73 -1.22
CA TYR A 435 13.58 2.89 -0.06
C TYR A 435 12.09 2.56 0.02
N SER A 436 11.72 1.38 0.52
CA SER A 436 10.32 1.09 0.85
C SER A 436 9.89 1.82 2.13
N PRO A 437 8.63 2.25 2.31
CA PRO A 437 8.14 2.83 3.57
C PRO A 437 8.17 1.82 4.73
N THR A 438 8.37 0.54 4.42
CA THR A 438 8.52 -0.55 5.38
C THR A 438 9.97 -0.97 5.61
N ASP A 439 10.95 -0.25 5.05
CA ASP A 439 12.39 -0.53 5.26
C ASP A 439 12.77 -0.30 6.73
N GLU A 440 12.70 -1.33 7.57
CA GLU A 440 13.19 -1.31 8.96
C GLU A 440 14.64 -1.86 9.00
N ARG A 441 15.62 -0.95 9.01
CA ARG A 441 17.04 -1.27 8.84
C ARG A 441 17.57 -2.24 9.89
N HIS A 442 17.28 -1.96 11.15
CA HIS A 442 17.76 -2.71 12.30
C HIS A 442 16.58 -3.19 13.12
N ARG A 443 16.55 -4.48 13.42
CA ARG A 443 15.60 -5.06 14.37
C ARG A 443 16.32 -6.00 15.32
N PHE A 444 16.14 -5.77 16.61
CA PHE A 444 16.70 -6.57 17.68
C PHE A 444 15.56 -7.11 18.55
N VAL A 445 15.57 -8.41 18.82
CA VAL A 445 14.61 -9.06 19.73
C VAL A 445 15.35 -10.00 20.66
N LEU A 446 15.28 -9.73 21.96
CA LEU A 446 15.70 -10.64 23.02
C LEU A 446 14.47 -11.20 23.70
N PHE A 447 14.41 -12.52 23.89
CA PHE A 447 13.40 -13.14 24.72
C PHE A 447 13.94 -14.36 25.44
N GLY A 448 13.39 -14.66 26.62
CA GLY A 448 13.85 -15.81 27.40
C GLY A 448 12.96 -16.13 28.59
N ALA A 449 13.37 -17.15 29.33
CA ALA A 449 12.77 -17.52 30.58
C ALA A 449 13.86 -17.88 31.60
N PHE A 450 13.74 -17.30 32.78
CA PHE A 450 14.63 -17.48 33.91
C PHE A 450 13.80 -17.98 35.08
N GLU A 451 13.84 -19.29 35.31
CA GLU A 451 13.32 -19.89 36.53
C GLU A 451 14.35 -19.65 37.64
N VAL A 452 14.00 -18.79 38.58
CA VAL A 452 14.81 -18.43 39.75
C VAL A 452 14.27 -19.14 41.00
N PRO A 453 14.90 -19.00 42.18
CA PRO A 453 14.41 -19.63 43.40
C PRO A 453 12.94 -19.33 43.69
N TRP A 454 12.32 -20.21 44.47
CA TRP A 454 10.90 -20.15 44.82
C TRP A 454 9.94 -20.34 43.64
N LYS A 455 10.33 -21.06 42.57
CA LYS A 455 9.44 -21.34 41.42
C LYS A 455 8.88 -20.06 40.79
N LEU A 456 9.66 -18.99 40.83
CA LEU A 456 9.38 -17.75 40.12
C LEU A 456 10.04 -17.84 38.74
N THR A 457 9.28 -17.57 37.69
CA THR A 457 9.78 -17.46 36.32
C THR A 457 9.72 -16.02 35.89
N ILE A 458 10.84 -15.49 35.40
CA ILE A 458 10.97 -14.16 34.83
C ILE A 458 11.15 -14.32 33.32
N SER A 459 10.28 -13.72 32.53
CA SER A 459 10.26 -13.86 31.07
C SER A 459 10.20 -12.49 30.39
N PRO A 460 11.37 -11.91 30.07
CA PRO A 460 11.43 -10.65 29.32
C PRO A 460 11.26 -10.89 27.82
N ILE A 461 10.69 -9.90 27.16
CA ILE A 461 10.75 -9.70 25.71
C ILE A 461 11.20 -8.26 25.48
N TRP A 462 12.39 -8.06 24.95
CA TRP A 462 12.89 -6.74 24.56
C TRP A 462 12.93 -6.64 23.05
N THR A 463 12.19 -5.69 22.51
CA THR A 463 12.20 -5.38 21.08
C THR A 463 12.73 -3.96 20.89
N TYR A 464 13.76 -3.84 20.06
CA TYR A 464 14.23 -2.56 19.54
C TYR A 464 14.17 -2.61 18.02
N SER A 465 13.73 -1.54 17.38
CA SER A 465 13.85 -1.43 15.94
C SER A 465 14.07 0.01 15.49
N SER A 466 14.87 0.18 14.44
CA SER A 466 15.12 1.48 13.85
C SER A 466 13.85 2.04 13.21
N HIS A 467 13.69 3.36 13.20
CA HIS A 467 12.63 4.01 12.44
C HIS A 467 12.64 3.63 10.94
N VAL A 468 11.49 3.77 10.28
CA VAL A 468 11.33 3.59 8.83
C VAL A 468 11.62 4.89 8.08
N PRO A 469 11.90 4.86 6.77
CA PRO A 469 12.03 6.08 5.98
C PRO A 469 10.69 6.80 5.80
N MET A 470 10.76 8.05 5.33
CA MET A 470 9.61 8.91 5.06
C MET A 470 9.73 9.55 3.68
N ASP A 471 8.59 9.86 3.09
CA ASP A 471 8.52 10.51 1.78
C ASP A 471 8.71 12.03 1.88
N SER A 472 9.13 12.67 0.78
CA SER A 472 9.35 14.12 0.69
C SER A 472 8.29 14.77 -0.19
N LEU A 473 7.01 14.52 0.08
CA LEU A 473 5.92 14.97 -0.79
C LEU A 473 5.83 16.50 -0.81
N VAL A 474 5.55 17.05 -2.00
CA VAL A 474 5.23 18.45 -2.21
C VAL A 474 3.90 18.51 -2.97
N PRO A 475 2.75 18.70 -2.29
CA PRO A 475 1.42 18.63 -2.92
C PRO A 475 1.21 19.65 -4.03
N ALA A 476 1.77 20.87 -3.88
CA ALA A 476 1.76 21.89 -4.95
C ALA A 476 2.41 21.41 -6.25
N LEU A 477 3.25 20.37 -6.18
CA LEU A 477 3.95 19.76 -7.30
C LEU A 477 3.31 18.44 -7.74
N ASN A 478 2.33 17.94 -6.97
CA ASN A 478 1.79 16.59 -7.08
C ASN A 478 2.89 15.52 -7.22
N ALA A 479 3.99 15.71 -6.49
CA ALA A 479 5.21 14.92 -6.61
C ALA A 479 6.04 14.98 -5.33
N ARG A 480 7.00 14.06 -5.20
CA ARG A 480 8.08 14.15 -4.22
C ARG A 480 9.04 15.27 -4.60
N LEU A 481 9.85 15.75 -3.65
CA LEU A 481 10.94 16.68 -3.96
C LEU A 481 11.86 16.03 -5.02
N PRO A 482 11.84 16.49 -6.29
CA PRO A 482 12.30 15.66 -7.42
C PRO A 482 13.77 15.27 -7.38
N ILE A 483 14.58 16.12 -6.77
CA ILE A 483 16.02 15.92 -6.61
C ILE A 483 16.39 14.83 -5.58
N LEU A 484 15.40 14.33 -4.82
CA LEU A 484 15.57 13.24 -3.86
C LEU A 484 14.97 11.95 -4.39
N ARG A 485 15.52 10.82 -3.95
CA ARG A 485 14.89 9.52 -4.20
C ARG A 485 13.61 9.36 -3.39
N ARG A 486 12.77 8.42 -3.83
CA ARG A 486 11.61 7.96 -3.07
C ARG A 486 12.01 7.55 -1.65
N ASN A 487 11.24 8.05 -0.67
CA ASN A 487 11.43 7.80 0.75
C ASN A 487 12.87 8.10 1.24
N ALA A 488 13.46 9.22 0.79
CA ALA A 488 14.83 9.59 1.15
C ALA A 488 14.98 10.08 2.60
N LEU A 489 13.90 10.61 3.21
CA LEU A 489 13.96 11.14 4.57
C LEU A 489 14.11 10.01 5.59
N GLY A 490 14.98 10.20 6.58
CA GLY A 490 15.37 9.17 7.54
C GLY A 490 16.35 8.13 6.98
N ARG A 491 16.85 8.30 5.75
CA ARG A 491 17.86 7.41 5.14
C ARG A 491 19.00 8.18 4.48
N GLU A 492 18.69 8.91 3.42
CA GLU A 492 19.65 9.75 2.71
C GLU A 492 19.72 11.15 3.32
N ILE A 493 18.57 11.65 3.78
CA ILE A 493 18.43 12.92 4.50
C ILE A 493 18.05 12.60 5.94
N SER A 494 18.93 12.89 6.87
CA SER A 494 18.81 12.51 8.29
C SER A 494 18.33 13.65 9.19
N SER A 495 18.46 14.90 8.74
CA SER A 495 18.10 16.09 9.52
C SER A 495 17.41 17.17 8.69
N GLY A 496 16.69 18.06 9.37
CA GLY A 496 16.10 19.25 8.75
C GLY A 496 17.14 20.15 8.06
N ALA A 497 18.36 20.25 8.60
CA ALA A 497 19.44 21.02 7.98
C ALA A 497 19.89 20.43 6.62
N GLU A 498 19.99 19.10 6.54
CA GLU A 498 20.27 18.41 5.26
C GLU A 498 19.10 18.57 4.28
N LEU A 499 17.85 18.52 4.76
CA LEU A 499 16.68 18.78 3.93
C LEU A 499 16.67 20.23 3.41
N ASN A 500 17.03 21.21 4.24
CA ASN A 500 17.14 22.61 3.83
C ASN A 500 18.22 22.80 2.76
N THR A 501 19.32 22.05 2.81
CA THR A 501 20.34 22.06 1.74
C THR A 501 19.76 21.54 0.42
N ALA A 502 18.92 20.50 0.46
CA ALA A 502 18.21 20.03 -0.74
C ALA A 502 17.17 21.07 -1.23
N ILE A 503 16.44 21.71 -0.32
CA ILE A 503 15.51 22.79 -0.64
C ILE A 503 16.23 23.98 -1.28
N ASP A 504 17.42 24.36 -0.79
CA ASP A 504 18.24 25.40 -1.39
C ASP A 504 18.66 25.05 -2.82
N LEU A 505 19.10 23.80 -3.03
CA LEU A 505 19.41 23.31 -4.37
C LEU A 505 18.18 23.40 -5.28
N TRP A 506 17.02 22.94 -4.81
CA TRP A 506 15.75 23.01 -5.55
C TRP A 506 15.39 24.45 -5.93
N ASN A 507 15.41 25.36 -4.96
CA ASN A 507 15.09 26.78 -5.14
C ASN A 507 16.11 27.51 -6.04
N SER A 508 17.33 26.98 -6.18
CA SER A 508 18.36 27.52 -7.08
C SER A 508 18.23 27.07 -8.53
N LEU A 509 17.40 26.05 -8.82
CA LEU A 509 17.16 25.59 -10.18
C LEU A 509 16.44 26.68 -11.00
N PRO A 510 16.61 26.72 -12.33
CA PRO A 510 15.84 27.62 -13.18
C PRO A 510 14.37 27.20 -13.24
N VAL A 511 13.45 28.16 -13.49
CA VAL A 511 12.04 27.84 -13.75
C VAL A 511 11.91 27.09 -15.08
N CYS A 512 11.12 26.01 -15.12
CA CYS A 512 10.92 25.21 -16.32
C CYS A 512 10.28 26.04 -17.46
N SER A 513 10.99 26.27 -18.56
CA SER A 513 10.45 26.99 -19.74
C SER A 513 10.02 26.08 -20.90
N GLY A 514 10.13 24.75 -20.76
CA GLY A 514 9.73 23.78 -21.79
C GLY A 514 9.96 22.31 -21.40
N ALA A 515 9.65 21.39 -22.31
CA ALA A 515 9.59 19.95 -22.03
C ALA A 515 10.95 19.26 -21.77
N ASN A 516 12.07 19.89 -22.16
CA ASN A 516 13.42 19.30 -22.16
C ASN A 516 14.45 20.05 -21.30
N GLN A 517 14.04 21.04 -20.51
CA GLN A 517 14.95 21.73 -19.58
C GLN A 517 14.87 21.09 -18.22
N VAL A 518 15.66 20.05 -17.95
CA VAL A 518 15.74 19.42 -16.62
C VAL A 518 17.21 19.31 -16.19
N PRO A 519 17.58 19.61 -14.94
CA PRO A 519 16.71 19.95 -13.81
C PRO A 519 16.23 21.41 -13.83
N CYS A 520 14.95 21.61 -13.50
CA CYS A 520 14.28 22.91 -13.35
C CYS A 520 13.21 22.78 -12.25
N HIS A 521 12.73 23.88 -11.70
CA HIS A 521 11.56 23.87 -10.79
C HIS A 521 10.33 24.46 -11.49
N SER A 522 9.13 24.03 -11.09
CA SER A 522 7.85 24.48 -11.68
C SER A 522 7.45 25.92 -11.30
N GLY A 523 8.37 26.70 -10.71
CA GLY A 523 8.08 28.03 -10.13
C GLY A 523 7.73 27.99 -8.63
N ALA A 524 7.48 26.82 -8.04
CA ALA A 524 7.28 26.69 -6.60
C ALA A 524 8.60 26.85 -5.85
N ILE A 525 8.69 27.87 -5.01
CA ILE A 525 9.77 28.06 -4.04
C ILE A 525 9.33 27.44 -2.72
N LEU A 526 10.18 26.59 -2.15
CA LEU A 526 9.91 25.89 -0.91
C LEU A 526 10.53 26.66 0.27
N ALA A 527 9.75 26.83 1.33
CA ALA A 527 10.27 27.35 2.59
C ALA A 527 11.19 26.33 3.26
N HIS A 528 12.14 26.82 4.06
CA HIS A 528 12.92 25.95 4.94
C HIS A 528 12.06 25.32 6.03
N VAL A 529 12.44 24.11 6.41
CA VAL A 529 11.93 23.44 7.61
C VAL A 529 12.82 23.76 8.81
N ASP A 530 12.41 23.40 10.02
CA ASP A 530 13.28 23.54 11.20
C ASP A 530 14.57 22.70 11.02
N PRO A 531 15.77 23.31 11.08
CA PRO A 531 17.03 22.61 10.85
C PRO A 531 17.31 21.49 11.87
N ASN A 532 16.68 21.52 13.04
CA ASN A 532 16.85 20.52 14.10
C ASN A 532 15.89 19.32 13.98
N LEU A 533 15.04 19.28 12.95
CA LEU A 533 14.14 18.14 12.72
C LEU A 533 14.92 16.84 12.56
N ARG A 534 14.35 15.77 13.10
CA ARG A 534 14.78 14.38 12.90
C ARG A 534 13.65 13.61 12.26
N PHE A 535 13.96 12.73 11.32
CA PHE A 535 12.95 11.98 10.59
C PHE A 535 12.76 10.60 11.19
N GLY A 536 11.61 10.40 11.85
CA GLY A 536 11.27 9.13 12.49
C GLY A 536 11.85 8.97 13.90
N ASP A 537 11.22 8.08 14.67
CA ASP A 537 11.68 7.64 15.98
C ASP A 537 11.88 6.13 16.01
N ASP A 538 12.92 5.69 16.72
CA ASP A 538 13.16 4.28 16.94
C ASP A 538 12.12 3.69 17.89
N PHE A 539 11.79 2.42 17.66
CA PHE A 539 10.95 1.65 18.55
C PHE A 539 11.78 0.98 19.64
N ASN A 540 11.30 1.07 20.88
CA ASN A 540 11.89 0.37 22.02
C ASN A 540 10.78 -0.03 23.01
N SER A 541 10.65 -1.33 23.25
CA SER A 541 9.69 -1.86 24.21
C SER A 541 10.27 -3.07 24.95
N LEU A 542 10.25 -3.00 26.28
CA LEU A 542 10.54 -4.12 27.17
C LEU A 542 9.24 -4.58 27.82
N ASP A 543 8.78 -5.76 27.45
CA ASP A 543 7.66 -6.44 28.09
C ASP A 543 8.20 -7.48 29.06
N LEU A 544 7.54 -7.63 30.21
CA LEU A 544 7.97 -8.54 31.26
C LEU A 544 6.80 -9.38 31.77
N ARG A 545 6.95 -10.71 31.71
CA ARG A 545 6.07 -11.65 32.40
C ARG A 545 6.76 -12.22 33.63
N LEU A 546 6.07 -12.16 34.77
CA LEU A 546 6.40 -12.85 36.00
C LEU A 546 5.39 -13.97 36.22
N THR A 547 5.85 -15.18 36.50
CA THR A 547 4.98 -16.31 36.81
C THR A 547 5.42 -16.97 38.10
N LYS A 548 4.53 -17.04 39.08
CA LYS A 548 4.72 -17.77 40.33
C LYS A 548 3.83 -19.00 40.32
N SER A 549 4.41 -20.18 40.50
CA SER A 549 3.66 -21.43 40.58
C SER A 549 3.67 -22.00 41.99
N TRP A 550 2.52 -22.47 42.46
CA TRP A 550 2.34 -23.29 43.66
C TRP A 550 1.77 -24.65 43.26
N THR A 551 2.24 -25.70 43.93
CA THR A 551 1.75 -27.07 43.75
C THR A 551 1.27 -27.52 45.12
N PHE A 552 -0.04 -27.82 45.25
CA PHE A 552 -0.66 -28.20 46.52
C PHE A 552 -0.69 -29.72 46.70
N HIS A 553 -1.08 -30.41 45.62
CA HIS A 553 -1.08 -31.87 45.49
C HIS A 553 -0.48 -32.23 44.13
N GLU A 554 -0.14 -33.50 43.90
CA GLU A 554 0.58 -33.96 42.69
C GLU A 554 -0.09 -33.53 41.38
N GLN A 555 -1.41 -33.36 41.37
CA GLN A 555 -2.19 -32.96 40.19
C GLN A 555 -2.64 -31.49 40.20
N ASN A 556 -2.68 -30.84 41.38
CA ASN A 556 -3.22 -29.48 41.54
C ASN A 556 -2.12 -28.41 41.54
N LYS A 557 -2.09 -27.60 40.48
CA LYS A 557 -1.14 -26.50 40.29
C LYS A 557 -1.88 -25.17 40.12
N LEU A 558 -1.51 -24.17 40.92
CA LEU A 558 -1.96 -22.79 40.78
C LEU A 558 -0.82 -21.93 40.27
N GLN A 559 -1.07 -21.11 39.25
CA GLN A 559 -0.10 -20.17 38.71
C GLN A 559 -0.67 -18.77 38.75
N PHE A 560 0.03 -17.86 39.42
CA PHE A 560 -0.21 -16.43 39.30
C PHE A 560 0.73 -15.87 38.24
N ILE A 561 0.17 -15.14 37.29
CA ILE A 561 0.87 -14.50 36.18
C ILE A 561 0.64 -13.00 36.29
N ALA A 562 1.72 -12.24 36.30
CA ALA A 562 1.69 -10.79 36.18
C ALA A 562 2.51 -10.39 34.95
N GLU A 563 1.93 -9.59 34.08
CA GLU A 563 2.58 -9.08 32.87
C GLU A 563 2.60 -7.56 32.93
N VAL A 564 3.73 -6.98 32.52
CA VAL A 564 3.87 -5.54 32.33
C VAL A 564 4.32 -5.33 30.91
N PHE A 565 3.46 -4.72 30.11
CA PHE A 565 3.80 -4.27 28.76
C PHE A 565 4.42 -2.89 28.83
N ASN A 566 5.43 -2.64 28.00
CA ASN A 566 6.21 -1.40 27.99
C ASN A 566 6.63 -0.98 29.41
N LEU A 567 7.45 -1.82 30.06
CA LEU A 567 7.88 -1.66 31.45
C LEU A 567 8.44 -0.27 31.75
N PHE A 568 9.12 0.38 30.79
CA PHE A 568 9.69 1.72 30.96
C PHE A 568 8.77 2.86 30.54
N ASN A 569 7.56 2.55 30.06
CA ASN A 569 6.59 3.54 29.57
C ASN A 569 7.19 4.48 28.50
N ILE A 570 7.99 3.90 27.59
CA ILE A 570 8.59 4.64 26.47
C ILE A 570 7.50 4.93 25.45
N THR A 571 7.35 6.18 25.05
CA THR A 571 6.44 6.58 23.97
C THR A 571 7.08 6.21 22.64
N ASN A 572 6.49 5.24 21.94
CA ASN A 572 6.96 4.81 20.63
C ASN A 572 6.18 5.55 19.54
N ILE A 573 6.74 6.60 18.93
CA ILE A 573 6.09 7.32 17.82
C ILE A 573 6.24 6.50 16.54
N ARG A 574 5.13 6.31 15.80
CA ARG A 574 5.15 5.53 14.54
C ARG A 574 4.55 6.29 13.36
N GLY A 575 3.57 7.18 13.57
CA GLY A 575 2.91 7.91 12.49
C GLY A 575 3.08 9.43 12.61
N PHE A 576 3.40 10.04 11.47
CA PHE A 576 3.58 11.49 11.28
C PHE A 576 2.55 12.08 10.31
N ASN A 577 1.56 11.28 9.90
CA ASN A 577 0.32 11.73 9.27
C ASN A 577 -0.85 10.83 9.70
N ASN A 578 -2.07 11.23 9.33
CA ASN A 578 -3.30 10.51 9.67
C ASN A 578 -3.69 9.44 8.65
N ASN A 579 -3.01 9.36 7.51
CA ASN A 579 -3.40 8.51 6.39
C ASN A 579 -2.69 7.16 6.43
N ASN A 580 -1.41 7.14 6.77
CA ASN A 580 -0.61 5.93 6.84
C ASN A 580 0.31 6.01 8.05
N TYR A 581 0.34 4.98 8.89
CA TYR A 581 1.16 4.91 10.11
C TYR A 581 2.68 4.73 9.82
N SER A 582 3.11 5.17 8.63
CA SER A 582 4.47 5.28 8.11
C SER A 582 4.62 6.70 7.55
N GLY A 583 5.85 7.22 7.38
CA GLY A 583 6.05 8.58 6.87
C GLY A 583 5.69 8.81 5.39
N PHE A 584 4.82 7.98 4.81
CA PHE A 584 4.31 8.07 3.44
C PHE A 584 3.25 9.16 3.34
N LEU A 585 3.20 9.96 2.25
CA LEU A 585 2.37 11.16 2.10
C LEU A 585 2.65 12.26 3.15
N ASN A 586 3.92 12.47 3.48
CA ASN A 586 4.35 13.54 4.37
C ASN A 586 4.67 14.80 3.55
N ASP A 587 3.80 15.81 3.65
CA ASP A 587 3.93 17.08 2.94
C ASP A 587 4.95 17.99 3.63
N ILE A 588 6.08 18.26 2.97
CA ILE A 588 7.15 19.11 3.50
C ILE A 588 6.78 20.60 3.58
N THR A 589 5.71 21.01 2.90
CA THR A 589 5.18 22.39 2.91
C THR A 589 4.13 22.61 4.00
N SER A 590 3.65 21.53 4.62
CA SER A 590 2.66 21.59 5.68
C SER A 590 3.28 22.14 6.97
N PRO A 591 2.58 23.03 7.72
CA PRO A 591 3.01 23.42 9.05
C PRO A 591 2.98 22.24 10.05
N GLU A 592 2.32 21.14 9.70
CA GLU A 592 2.28 19.90 10.48
C GLU A 592 3.36 18.89 10.06
N PHE A 593 4.24 19.26 9.11
CA PHE A 593 5.30 18.38 8.61
C PHE A 593 6.10 17.78 9.76
N ASN A 594 6.19 16.44 9.76
CA ASN A 594 6.99 15.66 10.71
C ASN A 594 6.61 15.87 12.19
N LYS A 595 5.39 16.34 12.47
CA LYS A 595 4.85 16.34 13.85
C LYS A 595 4.31 14.95 14.21
N PRO A 596 4.55 14.47 15.44
CA PRO A 596 4.07 13.16 15.86
C PRO A 596 2.53 13.16 15.98
N LEU A 597 1.86 12.32 15.19
CA LEU A 597 0.39 12.20 15.16
C LEU A 597 -0.12 10.90 15.75
N SER A 598 0.72 9.87 15.79
CA SER A 598 0.35 8.61 16.45
C SER A 598 1.54 7.84 17.00
N THR A 599 1.25 7.11 18.08
CA THR A 599 2.17 6.18 18.71
C THR A 599 1.81 4.74 18.35
N ALA A 600 2.78 3.83 18.46
CA ALA A 600 2.55 2.40 18.41
C ALA A 600 1.54 1.98 19.50
N GLY A 601 0.75 0.95 19.21
CA GLY A 601 -0.09 0.30 20.22
C GLY A 601 -1.13 1.22 20.87
N LYS A 602 -2.05 1.79 20.08
CA LYS A 602 -3.23 2.55 20.60
C LYS A 602 -4.16 1.71 21.51
N PHE A 603 -3.88 0.42 21.68
CA PHE A 603 -4.58 -0.53 22.52
C PHE A 603 -3.57 -1.34 23.35
N PHE A 604 -4.05 -1.99 24.41
CA PHE A 604 -3.30 -2.89 25.29
C PHE A 604 -2.32 -3.80 24.54
N GLY A 605 -1.02 -3.73 24.86
CA GLY A 605 0.01 -4.62 24.28
C GLY A 605 1.39 -3.97 24.11
N SER A 606 2.29 -4.70 23.45
CA SER A 606 3.68 -4.28 23.19
C SER A 606 3.73 -2.98 22.40
N GLY A 607 4.60 -2.06 22.82
CA GLY A 607 4.79 -0.75 22.17
C GLY A 607 3.78 0.35 22.55
N GLY A 608 2.61 -0.01 23.11
CA GLY A 608 1.62 0.92 23.63
C GLY A 608 2.01 1.55 24.97
N SER A 609 1.07 2.21 25.66
CA SER A 609 1.31 2.71 27.02
C SER A 609 1.58 1.57 28.01
N ARG A 610 2.23 1.88 29.14
CA ARG A 610 2.46 0.85 30.17
C ARG A 610 1.14 0.25 30.62
N ALA A 611 1.00 -1.06 30.46
CA ALA A 611 -0.19 -1.81 30.82
C ALA A 611 0.16 -3.01 31.69
N PHE A 612 -0.70 -3.31 32.66
CA PHE A 612 -0.54 -4.44 33.57
C PHE A 612 -1.61 -5.48 33.28
N GLN A 613 -1.21 -6.74 33.14
CA GLN A 613 -2.10 -7.89 33.07
C GLN A 613 -1.89 -8.77 34.30
N PHE A 614 -2.98 -9.26 34.87
CA PHE A 614 -2.93 -10.28 35.91
C PHE A 614 -3.81 -11.45 35.51
N ALA A 615 -3.30 -12.65 35.67
CA ALA A 615 -4.04 -13.88 35.41
C ALA A 615 -3.75 -14.92 36.48
N LEU A 616 -4.76 -15.73 36.77
CA LEU A 616 -4.66 -16.89 37.63
C LEU A 616 -5.01 -18.12 36.80
N ARG A 617 -4.11 -19.11 36.75
CA ARG A 617 -4.35 -20.40 36.09
C ARG A 617 -4.35 -21.50 37.12
N TYR A 618 -5.45 -22.24 37.19
CA TYR A 618 -5.56 -23.47 37.96
C TYR A 618 -5.55 -24.66 37.01
N ALA A 619 -4.68 -25.63 37.26
CA ALA A 619 -4.63 -26.91 36.57
C ALA A 619 -4.81 -28.02 37.61
N PHE A 620 -5.64 -29.00 37.30
CA PHE A 620 -6.00 -30.13 38.16
C PHE A 620 -5.89 -31.44 37.39
#